data_AF-A0A9P4LCV4-F1
#
_entry.id   AF-A0A9P4LCV4-F1
#
_cell.length_a   1.000
_cell.length_b   1.000
_cell.length_c   1.000
_cell.angle_alpha   90.00
_cell.angle_beta   90.00
_cell.angle_gamma   90.00
#
_symmetry.space_group_name_H-M   'P 1'
#
loop_
_entity.id
_entity.type
_entity.pdbx_description
1 polymer ?
#
loop_
_entity_poly.entity_id
_entity_poly.type
_entity_poly.pdbx_seq_one_letter_code
_entity_poly.pdbx_strand_id
1 'polypeptide(L)'
;MSDAEIEQKREEDERLDTAEDPTEEEEISAMRRRVQEMEEEAQKLREMQQSLDHERHEMRESKEDVDARSVFVGNVDYGASPEEIQAHFQSIGSINRVTILLDKFTGHPKGLVPRGGFL
;
A
#
# COMPACT_ATOMS: atom_id res chain seq x y z
N MET A 1 -58.45 -23.02 -44.67
CA MET A 1 -57.75 -21.74 -44.47
C MET A 1 -57.19 -21.76 -43.06
N SER A 2 -55.93 -21.31 -42.91
CA SER A 2 -55.13 -21.15 -41.68
C SER A 2 -54.75 -22.43 -40.91
N ASP A 3 -53.60 -23.00 -41.25
CA ASP A 3 -52.72 -23.68 -40.27
C ASP A 3 -51.29 -23.86 -40.82
N ALA A 4 -51.10 -23.87 -42.15
CA ALA A 4 -49.77 -23.99 -42.76
C ALA A 4 -48.97 -22.67 -42.88
N GLU A 5 -49.55 -21.51 -42.53
CA GLU A 5 -48.90 -20.19 -42.66
C GLU A 5 -48.19 -19.73 -41.37
N ILE A 6 -48.40 -20.43 -40.25
CA ILE A 6 -47.87 -20.01 -38.94
C ILE A 6 -46.48 -20.64 -38.68
N GLU A 7 -46.16 -21.77 -39.32
CA GLU A 7 -44.87 -22.45 -39.13
C GLU A 7 -43.74 -21.87 -40.00
N GLN A 8 -44.05 -21.31 -41.18
CA GLN A 8 -43.06 -20.63 -42.02
C GLN A 8 -42.56 -19.29 -41.46
N LYS A 9 -43.29 -18.67 -40.52
CA LYS A 9 -42.90 -17.37 -39.94
C LYS A 9 -41.96 -17.50 -38.74
N ARG A 10 -41.60 -18.73 -38.34
CA ARG A 10 -40.74 -18.98 -37.17
C ARG A 10 -39.33 -19.42 -37.51
N GLU A 11 -39.01 -19.60 -38.80
CA GLU A 11 -37.68 -20.03 -39.26
C GLU A 11 -36.89 -18.93 -39.98
N GLU A 12 -37.41 -17.71 -40.11
CA GLU A 12 -36.74 -16.60 -40.83
C GLU A 12 -36.06 -15.55 -39.91
N ASP A 13 -36.11 -15.70 -38.58
CA ASP A 13 -35.60 -14.70 -37.61
C ASP A 13 -34.47 -15.23 -36.70
N GLU A 14 -33.88 -16.39 -37.02
CA GLU A 14 -32.75 -16.95 -36.24
C GLU A 14 -31.65 -17.58 -37.12
N ARG A 15 -31.56 -17.15 -38.38
CA ARG A 15 -30.33 -17.30 -39.16
C ARG A 15 -29.72 -15.91 -39.28
N LEU A 16 -28.99 -15.49 -38.24
CA LEU A 16 -27.85 -14.61 -38.47
C LEU A 16 -26.91 -15.37 -39.41
N ASP A 17 -27.13 -15.18 -40.70
CA ASP A 17 -26.15 -15.41 -41.74
C ASP A 17 -25.06 -14.36 -41.50
N THR A 18 -24.26 -14.54 -40.45
CA THR A 18 -22.93 -13.95 -40.39
C THR A 18 -22.17 -14.68 -41.48
N ALA A 19 -22.34 -14.20 -42.72
CA ALA A 19 -21.30 -14.32 -43.70
C ALA A 19 -20.05 -13.82 -42.99
N GLU A 20 -19.14 -14.73 -42.68
CA GLU A 20 -17.82 -14.40 -42.15
C GLU A 20 -17.16 -13.53 -43.23
N ASP A 21 -17.40 -12.23 -43.15
CA ASP A 21 -16.75 -11.26 -44.01
C ASP A 21 -15.27 -11.34 -43.60
N PRO A 22 -14.36 -11.70 -44.51
CA PRO A 22 -12.94 -11.89 -44.17
C PRO A 22 -12.33 -10.63 -43.52
N THR A 23 -12.99 -9.48 -43.67
CA THR A 23 -12.63 -8.22 -43.01
C THR A 23 -12.96 -8.21 -41.50
N GLU A 24 -14.08 -8.78 -41.06
CA GLU A 24 -14.46 -8.84 -39.64
C GLU A 24 -13.51 -9.74 -38.84
N GLU A 25 -13.04 -10.84 -39.44
CA GLU A 25 -12.09 -11.76 -38.78
C GLU A 25 -10.71 -11.10 -38.57
N GLU A 26 -10.23 -10.31 -39.54
CA GLU A 26 -9.03 -9.49 -39.40
C GLU A 26 -9.21 -8.37 -38.35
N GLU A 27 -10.38 -7.73 -38.29
CA GLU A 27 -10.68 -6.69 -37.30
C GLU A 27 -10.77 -7.25 -35.87
N ILE A 28 -11.39 -8.41 -35.68
CA ILE A 28 -11.48 -9.10 -34.38
C ILE A 28 -10.09 -9.58 -33.93
N SER A 29 -9.27 -10.07 -34.85
CA SER A 29 -7.86 -10.42 -34.62
C SER A 29 -7.04 -9.21 -34.12
N ALA A 30 -7.16 -8.07 -34.81
CA ALA A 30 -6.47 -6.84 -34.44
C ALA A 30 -6.94 -6.30 -33.06
N MET A 31 -8.23 -6.42 -32.75
CA MET A 31 -8.78 -6.02 -31.46
C MET A 31 -8.31 -6.94 -30.32
N ARG A 32 -8.34 -8.26 -30.52
CA ARG A 32 -7.85 -9.24 -29.53
C ARG A 32 -6.38 -9.05 -29.21
N ARG A 33 -5.54 -8.75 -30.20
CA ARG A 33 -4.12 -8.45 -29.98
C ARG A 33 -3.91 -7.23 -29.08
N ARG A 34 -4.68 -6.15 -29.30
CA ARG A 34 -4.62 -4.95 -28.46
C ARG A 34 -5.10 -5.21 -27.03
N VAL A 35 -6.15 -6.03 -26.87
CA VAL A 35 -6.64 -6.42 -25.53
C VAL A 35 -5.61 -7.29 -24.82
N GLN A 36 -4.98 -8.24 -25.51
CA GLN A 36 -3.95 -9.11 -24.94
C GLN A 36 -2.75 -8.30 -24.43
N GLU A 37 -2.23 -7.37 -25.23
CA GLU A 37 -1.11 -6.50 -24.81
C GLU A 37 -1.49 -5.65 -23.59
N MET A 38 -2.72 -5.14 -23.54
CA MET A 38 -3.23 -4.36 -22.40
C MET A 38 -3.48 -5.21 -21.15
N GLU A 39 -3.93 -6.46 -21.31
CA GLU A 39 -4.11 -7.41 -20.21
C GLU A 39 -2.77 -7.84 -19.61
N GLU A 40 -1.76 -8.10 -20.44
CA GLU A 40 -0.39 -8.43 -19.99
C GLU A 40 0.25 -7.26 -19.22
N GLU A 41 0.09 -6.02 -19.71
CA GLU A 41 0.55 -4.83 -18.98
C GLU A 41 -0.23 -4.63 -17.67
N ALA A 42 -1.56 -4.79 -17.69
CA ALA A 42 -2.39 -4.64 -16.50
C ALA A 42 -2.09 -5.71 -15.45
N GLN A 43 -1.82 -6.95 -15.86
CA GLN A 43 -1.45 -8.04 -14.95
C GLN A 43 -0.13 -7.75 -14.26
N LYS A 44 0.90 -7.34 -15.01
CA LYS A 44 2.21 -6.98 -14.45
C LYS A 44 2.12 -5.78 -13.50
N LEU A 45 1.26 -4.81 -13.84
CA LEU A 45 1.03 -3.64 -12.98
C LEU A 45 0.30 -4.04 -11.68
N ARG A 46 -0.65 -4.97 -11.74
CA ARG A 46 -1.35 -5.52 -10.56
C ARG A 46 -0.41 -6.31 -9.66
N GLU A 47 0.44 -7.17 -10.21
CA GLU A 47 1.43 -7.93 -9.44
C GLU A 47 2.40 -6.99 -8.73
N MET A 48 2.90 -5.96 -9.41
CA MET A 48 3.76 -4.94 -8.80
C MET A 48 3.03 -4.14 -7.70
N GLN A 49 1.76 -3.79 -7.90
CA GLN A 49 0.96 -3.14 -6.86
C GLN A 49 0.76 -4.05 -5.64
N GLN A 50 0.51 -5.34 -5.86
CA GLN A 50 0.37 -6.32 -4.78
C GLN A 50 1.67 -6.51 -4.00
N SER A 51 2.82 -6.61 -4.68
CA SER A 51 4.11 -6.72 -3.99
C SER A 51 4.43 -5.49 -3.15
N LEU A 52 4.14 -4.29 -3.67
CA LEU A 52 4.35 -3.04 -2.94
C LEU A 52 3.40 -2.90 -1.75
N ASP A 53 2.15 -3.33 -1.89
CA ASP A 53 1.19 -3.29 -0.78
C ASP A 53 1.57 -4.30 0.32
N HIS A 54 2.01 -5.49 -0.06
CA HIS A 54 2.52 -6.50 0.86
C HIS A 54 3.77 -5.99 1.61
N GLU A 55 4.76 -5.44 0.91
CA GLU A 55 5.97 -4.89 1.54
C GLU A 55 5.65 -3.72 2.48
N ARG A 56 4.68 -2.87 2.11
CA ARG A 56 4.20 -1.78 2.98
C ARG A 56 3.46 -2.30 4.20
N HIS A 57 2.70 -3.37 4.08
CA HIS A 57 1.99 -3.99 5.20
C HIS A 57 2.99 -4.62 6.18
N GLU A 58 3.92 -5.43 5.69
CA GLU A 58 4.97 -6.04 6.53
C GLU A 58 5.84 -4.99 7.24
N MET A 59 6.17 -3.89 6.55
CA MET A 59 6.93 -2.78 7.15
C MET A 59 6.13 -2.05 8.24
N ARG A 60 4.81 -1.93 8.09
CA ARG A 60 3.92 -1.32 9.10
C ARG A 60 3.81 -2.20 10.33
N GLU A 61 3.48 -3.48 10.15
CA GLU A 61 3.42 -4.45 11.25
C GLU A 61 4.75 -4.50 12.00
N SER A 62 5.87 -4.56 11.27
CA SER A 62 7.21 -4.52 11.86
C SER A 62 7.45 -3.26 12.68
N LYS A 63 6.98 -2.09 12.22
CA LYS A 63 7.13 -0.83 12.94
C LYS A 63 6.26 -0.77 14.19
N GLU A 64 5.02 -1.25 14.12
CA GLU A 64 4.10 -1.30 15.25
C GLU A 64 4.62 -2.26 16.34
N ASP A 65 5.16 -3.41 15.96
CA ASP A 65 5.81 -4.35 16.88
C ASP A 65 7.07 -3.77 17.53
N VAL A 66 7.82 -2.97 16.78
CA VAL A 66 8.99 -2.25 17.32
C VAL A 66 8.53 -1.16 18.29
N ASP A 67 7.53 -0.37 17.95
CA ASP A 67 7.01 0.71 18.77
C ASP A 67 6.34 0.17 20.05
N ALA A 68 5.63 -0.95 19.99
CA ALA A 68 5.02 -1.62 21.14
C ALA A 68 6.04 -2.11 22.18
N ARG A 69 7.26 -2.46 21.75
CA ARG A 69 8.37 -2.89 22.62
C ARG A 69 9.32 -1.74 22.99
N SER A 70 9.11 -0.56 22.43
CA SER A 70 9.95 0.61 22.66
C SER A 70 9.40 1.49 23.77
N VAL A 71 10.30 2.14 24.52
CA VAL A 71 9.95 3.08 25.59
C VAL A 71 10.44 4.48 25.25
N PHE A 72 9.61 5.49 25.50
CA PHE A 72 9.99 6.89 25.32
C PHE A 72 10.49 7.47 26.65
N VAL A 73 11.70 8.03 26.64
CA VAL A 73 12.31 8.68 27.80
C VAL A 73 12.37 10.19 27.53
N GLY A 74 11.60 10.97 28.31
CA GLY A 74 11.63 12.43 28.28
C GLY A 74 12.69 13.02 29.21
N ASN A 75 12.96 14.31 29.04
CA ASN A 75 13.87 15.09 29.90
C ASN A 75 15.31 14.54 29.98
N VAL A 76 15.76 13.85 28.94
CA VAL A 76 17.16 13.44 28.78
C VAL A 76 18.00 14.67 28.44
N ASP A 77 19.19 14.76 29.03
CA ASP A 77 20.13 15.85 28.74
C ASP A 77 20.53 15.84 27.25
N TYR A 78 20.66 17.03 26.64
CA TYR A 78 21.01 17.16 25.23
C TYR A 78 22.44 16.70 24.92
N GLY A 79 23.32 16.62 25.94
CA GLY A 79 24.67 16.07 25.84
C GLY A 79 24.74 14.56 26.06
N ALA A 80 23.64 13.89 26.40
CA ALA A 80 23.64 12.46 26.66
C ALA A 80 24.03 11.67 25.40
N SER A 81 25.06 10.85 25.50
CA SER A 81 25.45 9.97 24.40
C SER A 81 24.56 8.72 24.37
N PRO A 82 24.36 8.09 23.19
CA PRO A 82 23.64 6.83 23.13
C PRO A 82 24.32 5.73 23.97
N GLU A 83 25.64 5.81 24.18
CA GLU A 83 26.39 4.85 24.99
C GLU A 83 26.05 4.98 26.48
N GLU A 84 25.90 6.20 26.99
CA GLU A 84 25.51 6.44 28.39
C GLU A 84 24.09 5.93 28.67
N ILE A 85 23.16 6.20 27.75
CA ILE A 85 21.78 5.68 27.82
C ILE A 85 21.81 4.15 27.77
N GLN A 86 22.58 3.57 26.85
CA GLN A 86 22.68 2.13 26.74
C GLN A 86 23.23 1.51 28.02
N ALA A 87 24.33 2.02 28.57
CA ALA A 87 24.93 1.52 29.81
C ALA A 87 23.97 1.65 31.01
N HIS A 88 23.22 2.75 31.10
CA HIS A 88 22.26 2.96 32.18
C HIS A 88 21.13 1.91 32.16
N PHE A 89 20.53 1.70 30.98
CA PHE A 89 19.42 0.76 30.81
C PHE A 89 19.86 -0.70 30.63
N GLN A 90 21.16 -0.97 30.40
CA GLN A 90 21.71 -2.32 30.22
C GLN A 90 21.48 -3.22 31.44
N SER A 91 21.45 -2.63 32.64
CA SER A 91 21.16 -3.36 33.89
C SER A 91 19.70 -3.82 34.02
N ILE A 92 18.79 -3.15 33.32
CA ILE A 92 17.34 -3.42 33.36
C ILE A 92 16.95 -4.43 32.27
N GLY A 93 17.67 -4.46 31.15
CA GLY A 93 17.46 -5.44 30.09
C GLY A 93 18.34 -5.26 28.86
N SER A 94 18.17 -6.16 27.88
CA SER A 94 18.86 -6.09 26.59
C SER A 94 18.24 -5.03 25.69
N ILE A 95 19.07 -4.06 25.25
CA ILE A 95 18.63 -2.94 24.41
C ILE A 95 18.97 -3.25 22.95
N ASN A 96 17.96 -3.28 22.09
CA ASN A 96 18.16 -3.56 20.66
C ASN A 96 18.58 -2.31 19.86
N ARG A 97 18.06 -1.14 20.21
CA ARG A 97 18.30 0.11 19.48
C ARG A 97 18.05 1.32 20.38
N VAL A 98 18.93 2.32 20.30
CA VAL A 98 18.75 3.64 20.91
C VAL A 98 18.64 4.67 19.79
N THR A 99 17.70 5.59 19.86
CA THR A 99 17.54 6.69 18.88
C THR A 99 17.26 7.98 19.63
N ILE A 100 18.20 8.92 19.57
CA ILE A 100 18.09 10.22 20.24
C ILE A 100 17.55 11.23 19.24
N LEU A 101 16.35 11.75 19.52
CA LEU A 101 15.76 12.85 18.75
C LEU A 101 16.46 14.15 19.16
N LEU A 102 17.29 14.70 18.28
CA LEU A 102 18.03 15.93 18.53
C LEU A 102 17.26 17.14 17.96
N ASP A 103 16.90 18.10 18.81
CA ASP A 103 16.49 19.44 18.36
C ASP A 103 17.76 20.22 17.98
N LYS A 104 17.96 20.43 16.68
CA LYS A 104 19.17 21.06 16.13
C LYS A 104 19.26 22.57 16.35
N PHE A 105 18.25 23.23 16.95
CA PHE A 105 18.14 24.70 16.86
C PHE A 105 17.99 25.45 18.16
N THR A 106 17.47 24.87 19.24
CA THR A 106 17.00 25.72 20.35
C THR A 106 17.87 25.76 21.60
N GLY A 107 18.69 24.74 21.86
CA GLY A 107 19.66 24.73 22.97
C GLY A 107 19.10 25.11 24.35
N HIS A 108 17.77 25.08 24.54
CA HIS A 108 17.09 25.56 25.73
C HIS A 108 16.16 24.47 26.27
N PRO A 109 16.32 24.05 27.53
CA PRO A 109 15.36 23.17 28.19
C PRO A 109 14.04 23.91 28.42
N LYS A 110 12.91 23.28 28.07
CA LYS A 110 11.58 23.71 28.55
C LYS A 110 11.43 23.36 30.02
N GLY A 111 12.09 24.15 30.86
CA GLY A 111 12.07 24.06 32.32
C GLY A 111 11.98 25.44 32.94
N LEU A 112 11.10 26.32 32.45
CA LEU A 112 10.76 27.53 33.18
C LEU A 112 9.74 27.13 34.26
N VAL A 113 10.21 26.88 35.48
CA VAL A 113 9.36 26.92 36.66
C VAL A 113 9.14 28.40 36.97
N PRO A 114 7.93 28.99 36.80
CA PRO A 114 7.68 30.28 37.38
C PRO A 114 7.77 30.12 38.89
N ARG A 115 8.86 30.62 39.48
CA ARG A 115 8.93 30.93 40.92
C ARG A 115 7.90 32.04 41.16
N GLY A 116 6.63 31.65 41.25
CA GLY A 116 5.56 32.50 41.74
C GLY A 116 5.91 32.89 43.17
N GLY A 117 6.31 34.14 43.33
CA GLY A 117 6.37 34.77 44.64
C GLY A 117 4.98 34.78 45.25
N PHE A 118 4.84 34.08 46.36
CA PHE A 118 3.81 34.35 47.36
C PHE A 118 4.53 34.96 48.55
N LEU A 119 4.47 36.29 48.64
CA LEU A 119 4.52 37.06 49.87
C LEU A 119 3.25 37.91 49.89
#